data_AF-A0A0C3QX51-F1
#
_entry.id   AF-A0A0C3QX51-F1
#
_cell.length_a   1.000
_cell.length_b   1.000
_cell.length_c   1.000
_cell.angle_alpha   90.00
_cell.angle_beta   90.00
_cell.angle_gamma   90.00
#
_symmetry.space_group_name_H-M   'P 1'
#
loop_
_entity.id
_entity.type
_entity.pdbx_description
1 polymer ?
#
loop_
_entity_poly.entity_id
_entity_poly.type
_entity_poly.pdbx_seq_one_letter_code
_entity_poly.pdbx_strand_id
1 'polypeptide(L)'
;MNPTAVKDYLDTVEELFTTHNPPDENILGMDEVGVNTGIFARQLVIAEAGQRHVHLQKDGERKITTVIETIAGNGTTLRPTVIFKGKYRIVTVSSRGYTENVISLEYIKDFDDQTSHLEGPRFLFVDGHQSHCTIDFLEYAVAHNIIVISYPPHTTHELQGLDVACFGALKIYWTQECERYWRSTGKRVTNDTFLRVYSRARARAFTPETIRSAYRTTGLIPRRRDFLRPDAMAPALERSTKGGFPLPLPSPVRAIV
;
A
#
# COMPACT_ATOMS: atom_id res chain seq x y z
N MET A 1 6.40 -13.61 -11.60
CA MET A 1 5.95 -12.49 -12.45
C MET A 1 5.77 -12.98 -13.87
N ASN A 2 4.70 -12.64 -14.60
CA ASN A 2 4.51 -13.08 -16.00
C ASN A 2 5.30 -12.14 -16.95
N PRO A 3 6.31 -12.64 -17.70
CA PRO A 3 7.12 -11.78 -18.56
C PRO A 3 6.38 -11.09 -19.70
N THR A 4 5.40 -11.76 -20.30
CA THR A 4 4.58 -11.19 -21.36
C THR A 4 3.74 -10.04 -20.83
N ALA A 5 3.02 -10.27 -19.72
CA ALA A 5 2.16 -9.24 -19.13
C ALA A 5 2.95 -7.99 -18.68
N VAL A 6 4.15 -8.18 -18.15
CA VAL A 6 5.04 -7.06 -17.78
C VAL A 6 5.55 -6.32 -19.00
N LYS A 7 5.95 -7.04 -20.05
CA LYS A 7 6.38 -6.42 -21.30
C LYS A 7 5.24 -5.57 -21.90
N ASP A 8 4.04 -6.13 -21.99
CA ASP A 8 2.88 -5.43 -22.58
C ASP A 8 2.50 -4.18 -21.75
N TYR A 9 2.59 -4.27 -20.43
CA TYR A 9 2.45 -3.11 -19.53
C TYR A 9 3.51 -2.04 -19.81
N LEU A 10 4.79 -2.42 -19.88
CA LEU A 10 5.88 -1.46 -20.13
C LEU A 10 5.76 -0.81 -21.51
N ASP A 11 5.37 -1.58 -22.52
CA ASP A 11 5.12 -1.08 -23.88
C ASP A 11 3.96 -0.07 -23.88
N THR A 12 2.85 -0.39 -23.20
CA THR A 12 1.69 0.50 -23.08
C THR A 12 2.05 1.80 -22.36
N VAL A 13 2.78 1.72 -21.25
CA VAL A 13 3.24 2.89 -20.49
C VAL A 13 4.12 3.75 -21.38
N GLU A 14 5.07 3.16 -22.10
CA GLU A 14 5.99 3.89 -22.99
C GLU A 14 5.27 4.61 -24.13
N GLU A 15 4.27 3.97 -24.75
CA GLU A 15 3.44 4.57 -25.80
C GLU A 15 2.67 5.79 -25.28
N LEU A 16 1.98 5.64 -24.14
CA LEU A 16 1.23 6.72 -23.50
C LEU A 16 2.14 7.89 -23.13
N PHE A 17 3.31 7.57 -22.57
CA PHE A 17 4.28 8.54 -22.10
C PHE A 17 4.97 9.28 -23.25
N THR A 18 5.15 8.63 -24.41
CA THR A 18 5.62 9.25 -25.64
C THR A 18 4.56 10.16 -26.25
N THR A 19 3.30 9.74 -26.21
CA THR A 19 2.17 10.49 -26.78
C THR A 19 1.86 11.76 -25.99
N HIS A 20 1.80 11.65 -24.67
CA HIS A 20 1.34 12.74 -23.81
C HIS A 20 2.48 13.54 -23.16
N ASN A 21 3.68 12.97 -23.07
CA ASN A 21 4.84 13.54 -22.39
C ASN A 21 4.48 14.22 -21.05
N PRO A 22 3.85 13.48 -20.10
CA PRO A 22 3.35 14.09 -18.88
C PRO A 22 4.47 14.65 -18.01
N PRO A 23 4.25 15.79 -17.34
CA PRO A 23 5.15 16.23 -16.28
C PRO A 23 5.07 15.25 -15.10
N ASP A 24 6.14 15.18 -14.30
CA ASP A 24 6.25 14.21 -13.19
C ASP A 24 5.11 14.34 -12.16
N GLU A 25 4.52 15.53 -12.00
CA GLU A 25 3.39 15.77 -11.10
C GLU A 25 2.07 15.16 -11.58
N ASN A 26 1.96 14.86 -12.88
CA ASN A 26 0.81 14.18 -13.49
C ASN A 26 0.97 12.66 -13.47
N ILE A 27 2.06 12.12 -12.94
CA ILE A 27 2.29 10.69 -12.80
C ILE A 27 2.03 10.31 -11.34
N LEU A 28 0.84 9.78 -11.05
CA LEU A 28 0.37 9.50 -9.69
C LEU A 28 0.21 7.99 -9.46
N GLY A 29 0.70 7.51 -8.33
CA GLY A 29 0.49 6.13 -7.87
C GLY A 29 -0.39 6.10 -6.64
N MET A 30 -1.40 5.23 -6.63
CA MET A 30 -2.28 5.00 -5.50
C MET A 30 -2.22 3.54 -5.03
N ASP A 31 -2.33 3.34 -3.73
CA ASP A 31 -2.47 2.03 -3.11
C ASP A 31 -3.08 2.12 -1.70
N GLU A 32 -3.58 0.99 -1.19
CA GLU A 32 -4.16 0.85 0.13
C GLU A 32 -3.23 0.16 1.13
N VAL A 33 -3.16 0.73 2.34
CA VAL A 33 -2.46 0.12 3.47
C VAL A 33 -3.40 -0.12 4.64
N GLY A 34 -3.40 -1.36 5.13
CA GLY A 34 -4.02 -1.73 6.40
C GLY A 34 -3.13 -1.36 7.59
N VAL A 35 -3.57 -0.41 8.40
CA VAL A 35 -2.86 0.06 9.60
C VAL A 35 -3.54 -0.49 10.85
N ASN A 36 -2.83 -1.33 11.59
CA ASN A 36 -3.33 -1.88 12.85
C ASN A 36 -3.25 -0.85 13.98
N THR A 37 -4.36 -0.61 14.67
CA THR A 37 -4.42 0.24 15.88
C THR A 37 -4.12 -0.54 17.17
N GLY A 38 -3.39 -1.65 17.05
CA GLY A 38 -2.95 -2.47 18.16
C GLY A 38 -1.72 -3.27 17.77
N ILE A 39 -0.76 -3.34 18.70
CA ILE A 39 0.57 -3.98 18.65
C ILE A 39 1.71 -2.95 18.52
N PHE A 40 2.38 -2.75 19.66
CA PHE A 40 3.76 -2.26 19.72
C PHE A 40 4.67 -3.38 19.18
N ALA A 41 5.63 -3.04 18.31
CA ALA A 41 6.58 -4.00 17.76
C ALA A 41 7.39 -4.71 18.85
N ARG A 42 8.17 -5.74 18.44
CA ARG A 42 9.13 -6.43 19.32
C ARG A 42 9.95 -5.40 20.10
N GLN A 43 9.76 -5.38 21.42
CA GLN A 43 10.56 -4.57 22.33
C GLN A 43 11.71 -5.43 22.87
N LEU A 44 12.90 -4.84 22.95
CA LEU A 44 13.99 -5.40 23.75
C LEU A 44 13.59 -5.24 25.22
N VAL A 45 13.45 -6.35 25.92
CA VAL A 45 13.08 -6.39 27.34
C VAL A 45 14.27 -6.92 28.14
N ILE A 46 14.56 -6.29 29.27
CA ILE A 46 15.51 -6.81 30.26
C ILE A 46 14.72 -7.82 31.10
N ALA A 47 15.17 -9.07 31.10
CA ALA A 47 14.57 -10.17 31.85
C ALA A 47 15.65 -10.91 32.64
N GLU A 48 15.23 -11.70 33.64
CA GLU A 48 16.13 -12.52 34.42
C GLU A 48 16.84 -13.56 33.54
N ALA A 49 18.11 -13.86 33.84
CA ALA A 49 18.91 -14.79 33.06
C ALA A 49 18.25 -16.18 33.03
N GLY A 50 17.85 -16.64 31.84
CA GLY A 50 17.14 -17.91 31.64
C GLY A 50 15.67 -17.77 31.24
N GLN A 51 15.07 -16.59 31.39
CA GLN A 51 13.70 -16.32 30.94
C GLN A 51 13.66 -16.01 29.43
N ARG A 52 13.28 -17.02 28.62
CA ARG A 52 13.16 -16.88 27.15
C ARG A 52 11.85 -16.23 26.69
N HIS A 53 10.83 -16.17 27.55
CA HIS A 53 9.50 -15.66 27.21
C HIS A 53 9.01 -14.66 28.26
N VAL A 54 9.08 -13.37 27.94
CA VAL A 54 8.43 -12.31 28.72
C VAL A 54 7.06 -12.04 28.10
N HIS A 55 6.00 -12.26 28.88
CA HIS A 55 4.62 -12.05 28.44
C HIS A 55 4.25 -10.58 28.61
N LEU A 56 4.21 -9.83 27.51
CA LEU A 56 3.48 -8.57 27.49
C LEU A 56 1.98 -8.88 27.45
N GLN A 57 1.21 -8.37 28.40
CA GLN A 57 -0.24 -8.52 28.40
C GLN A 57 -0.81 -7.83 27.14
N LYS A 58 -1.26 -8.64 26.18
CA LYS A 58 -1.80 -8.19 24.89
C LYS A 58 -3.30 -8.42 24.90
N ASP A 59 -4.03 -7.36 24.59
CA ASP A 59 -5.46 -7.47 24.33
C ASP A 59 -5.67 -7.79 22.85
N GLY A 60 -6.55 -8.73 22.54
CA GLY A 60 -6.67 -9.42 21.24
C GLY A 60 -7.44 -8.65 20.16
N GLU A 61 -7.91 -7.43 20.45
CA GLU A 61 -8.75 -6.65 19.54
C GLU A 61 -7.93 -6.05 18.39
N ARG A 62 -7.94 -6.70 17.22
CA ARG A 62 -7.32 -6.21 15.98
C ARG A 62 -8.30 -5.32 15.21
N LYS A 63 -8.22 -4.01 15.41
CA LYS A 63 -8.87 -3.03 14.53
C LYS A 63 -7.87 -2.57 13.46
N ILE A 64 -8.18 -2.89 12.21
CA ILE A 64 -7.44 -2.41 11.04
C ILE A 64 -8.19 -1.18 10.53
N THR A 65 -7.46 -0.09 10.35
CA THR A 65 -7.90 1.10 9.61
C THR A 65 -7.24 1.06 8.26
N THR A 66 -8.02 1.16 7.18
CA THR A 66 -7.47 1.21 5.82
C THR A 66 -7.19 2.66 5.45
N VAL A 67 -6.03 2.92 4.87
CA VAL A 67 -5.65 4.23 4.35
C VAL A 67 -5.29 4.08 2.89
N ILE A 68 -5.92 4.87 2.02
CA ILE A 68 -5.57 5.01 0.62
C ILE A 68 -4.61 6.19 0.51
N GLU A 69 -3.41 5.92 0.02
CA GLU A 69 -2.34 6.91 -0.15
C GLU A 69 -2.08 7.14 -1.63
N THR A 70 -1.85 8.40 -2.01
CA THR A 70 -1.50 8.77 -3.39
C THR A 70 -0.24 9.62 -3.39
N ILE A 71 0.77 9.17 -4.15
CA ILE A 71 2.04 9.87 -4.36
C ILE A 71 2.13 10.37 -5.80
N ALA A 72 2.82 11.49 -6.03
CA ALA A 72 3.10 12.03 -7.35
C ALA A 72 4.60 11.98 -7.66
N GLY A 73 4.95 11.83 -8.94
CA GLY A 73 6.33 11.68 -9.42
C GLY A 73 7.28 12.80 -9.02
N ASN A 74 6.74 14.02 -8.85
CA ASN A 74 7.51 15.20 -8.41
C ASN A 74 7.97 15.12 -6.93
N GLY A 75 7.52 14.11 -6.18
CA GLY A 75 7.82 13.92 -4.76
C GLY A 75 6.75 14.44 -3.81
N THR A 76 5.57 14.82 -4.29
CA THR A 76 4.46 15.27 -3.45
C THR A 76 3.46 14.15 -3.16
N THR A 77 2.53 14.40 -2.25
CA THR A 77 1.43 13.48 -1.91
C THR A 77 0.11 14.21 -1.94
N LEU A 78 -0.96 13.51 -2.30
CA LEU A 78 -2.32 14.00 -2.07
C LEU A 78 -2.72 13.78 -0.60
N ARG A 79 -3.86 14.34 -0.19
CA ARG A 79 -4.50 14.02 1.08
C ARG A 79 -4.98 12.56 1.03
N PRO A 80 -4.71 11.75 2.06
CA PRO A 80 -5.10 10.35 2.07
C PRO A 80 -6.59 10.17 2.39
N THR A 81 -7.19 9.11 1.83
CA THR A 81 -8.53 8.67 2.22
C THR A 81 -8.41 7.65 3.36
N VAL A 82 -9.01 7.93 4.51
CA VAL A 82 -8.95 7.04 5.70
C VAL A 82 -10.30 6.40 5.96
N ILE A 83 -10.32 5.07 6.09
CA ILE A 83 -11.52 4.26 6.25
C ILE A 83 -11.47 3.51 7.59
N PHE A 84 -12.32 3.92 8.53
CA PHE A 84 -12.46 3.25 9.84
C PHE A 84 -13.48 2.10 9.82
N LYS A 85 -13.11 0.98 10.44
CA LYS A 85 -13.99 -0.19 10.63
C LYS A 85 -15.17 0.12 11.58
N GLY A 86 -16.39 -0.25 11.20
CA GLY A 86 -17.58 -0.28 12.07
C GLY A 86 -18.30 1.05 12.31
N LYS A 87 -17.67 2.18 11.98
CA LYS A 87 -18.31 3.51 11.82
C LYS A 87 -17.58 4.18 10.67
N TYR A 88 -18.13 4.06 9.47
CA TYR A 88 -17.60 4.63 8.24
C TYR A 88 -17.54 6.15 8.41
N ARG A 89 -16.40 6.66 8.87
CA ARG A 89 -16.05 8.07 8.83
C ARG A 89 -14.90 8.14 7.85
N ILE A 90 -15.24 8.30 6.58
CA ILE A 90 -14.24 8.72 5.61
C ILE A 90 -13.80 10.12 6.08
N VAL A 91 -12.51 10.44 6.01
CA VAL A 91 -12.03 11.83 6.22
C VAL A 91 -12.20 12.65 4.92
N THR A 92 -13.20 12.28 4.13
CA THR A 92 -14.12 13.15 3.40
C THR A 92 -15.53 12.73 3.85
N VAL A 93 -16.38 13.66 4.25
CA VAL A 93 -17.55 13.39 5.11
C VAL A 93 -18.58 12.49 4.42
N SER A 94 -18.89 11.32 4.99
CA SER A 94 -20.23 10.72 4.89
C SER A 94 -20.46 9.59 5.91
N SER A 95 -21.72 9.38 6.26
CA SER A 95 -22.21 8.72 7.47
C SER A 95 -22.82 7.33 7.26
N ARG A 96 -22.61 6.66 6.11
CA ARG A 96 -23.26 5.38 5.79
C ARG A 96 -22.27 4.29 5.38
N GLY A 97 -22.68 3.04 5.61
CA GLY A 97 -21.91 1.86 5.22
C GLY A 97 -21.74 1.80 3.71
N TYR A 98 -20.49 1.91 3.27
CA TYR A 98 -20.12 1.90 1.87
C TYR A 98 -19.67 0.50 1.45
N THR A 99 -20.06 0.09 0.24
CA THR A 99 -19.43 -1.02 -0.48
C THR A 99 -18.08 -0.55 -1.05
N GLU A 100 -17.20 -1.49 -1.37
CA GLU A 100 -15.88 -1.18 -1.96
C GLU A 100 -15.99 -0.31 -3.23
N ASN A 101 -17.02 -0.55 -4.06
CA ASN A 101 -17.28 0.23 -5.27
C ASN A 101 -17.65 1.69 -4.99
N VAL A 102 -18.39 1.96 -3.91
CA VAL A 102 -18.72 3.36 -3.58
C VAL A 102 -17.49 4.07 -3.01
N ILE A 103 -16.66 3.36 -2.25
CA ILE A 103 -15.39 3.92 -1.76
C ILE A 103 -14.47 4.27 -2.93
N SER A 104 -14.35 3.42 -3.94
CA SER A 104 -13.51 3.71 -5.10
C SER A 104 -14.05 4.89 -5.93
N LEU A 105 -15.36 5.00 -6.11
CA LEU A 105 -15.98 6.13 -6.81
C LEU A 105 -15.81 7.45 -6.04
N GLU A 106 -15.95 7.44 -4.71
CA GLU A 106 -15.71 8.64 -3.91
C GLU A 106 -14.23 9.01 -3.87
N TYR A 107 -13.33 8.01 -3.87
CA TYR A 107 -11.90 8.24 -4.00
C TYR A 107 -11.55 8.94 -5.32
N ILE A 108 -12.06 8.48 -6.47
CA ILE A 108 -11.67 9.09 -7.77
C ILE A 108 -12.18 10.53 -7.90
N LYS A 109 -13.33 10.86 -7.31
CA LYS A 109 -13.84 12.23 -7.22
C LYS A 109 -12.93 13.12 -6.37
N ASP A 110 -12.52 12.66 -5.18
CA ASP A 110 -11.59 13.43 -4.34
C ASP A 110 -10.20 13.55 -4.98
N PHE A 111 -9.73 12.50 -5.68
CA PHE A 111 -8.52 12.56 -6.49
C PHE A 111 -8.61 13.64 -7.57
N ASP A 112 -9.74 13.68 -8.29
CA ASP A 112 -10.00 14.68 -9.33
C ASP A 112 -10.03 16.10 -8.74
N ASP A 113 -10.78 16.32 -7.66
CA ASP A 113 -10.83 17.60 -6.94
C ASP A 113 -9.42 18.06 -6.53
N GLN A 114 -8.59 17.14 -6.04
CA GLN A 114 -7.22 17.43 -5.61
C GLN A 114 -6.25 17.72 -6.75
N THR A 115 -6.54 17.28 -7.98
CA THR A 115 -5.59 17.33 -9.10
C THR A 115 -6.12 18.11 -10.32
N SER A 116 -7.34 18.64 -10.26
CA SER A 116 -8.01 19.39 -11.33
C SER A 116 -7.27 20.65 -11.77
N HIS A 117 -6.34 21.13 -10.94
CA HIS A 117 -5.47 22.26 -11.23
C HIS A 117 -4.25 21.89 -12.10
N LEU A 118 -3.96 20.61 -12.29
CA LEU A 118 -2.85 20.14 -13.13
C LEU A 118 -3.21 20.26 -14.61
N GLU A 119 -2.28 20.75 -15.43
CA GLU A 119 -2.48 20.86 -16.86
C GLU A 119 -2.26 19.50 -17.56
N GLY A 120 -3.13 19.17 -18.52
CA GLY A 120 -3.03 17.94 -19.31
C GLY A 120 -3.56 16.68 -18.62
N PRO A 121 -3.35 15.50 -19.23
CA PRO A 121 -3.84 14.23 -18.68
C PRO A 121 -3.13 13.84 -17.38
N ARG A 122 -3.90 13.26 -16.46
CA ARG A 122 -3.40 12.76 -15.17
C ARG A 122 -3.34 11.24 -15.20
N PHE A 123 -2.15 10.69 -15.01
CA PHE A 123 -1.90 9.26 -15.06
C PHE A 123 -2.02 8.68 -13.65
N LEU A 124 -3.02 7.84 -13.42
CA LEU A 124 -3.26 7.21 -12.13
C LEU A 124 -2.93 5.71 -12.22
N PHE A 125 -1.84 5.32 -11.57
CA PHE A 125 -1.44 3.92 -11.45
C PHE A 125 -2.12 3.29 -10.24
N VAL A 126 -2.75 2.13 -10.45
CA VAL A 126 -3.52 1.38 -9.44
C VAL A 126 -3.20 -0.11 -9.53
N ASP A 127 -3.48 -0.87 -8.47
CA ASP A 127 -3.47 -2.32 -8.55
C ASP A 127 -4.69 -2.86 -9.32
N GLY A 128 -4.68 -4.15 -9.65
CA GLY A 128 -5.75 -4.79 -10.41
C GLY A 128 -6.99 -5.17 -9.59
N HIS A 129 -7.21 -4.58 -8.40
CA HIS A 129 -8.36 -4.92 -7.56
C HIS A 129 -9.68 -4.51 -8.23
N GLN A 130 -10.73 -5.32 -8.03
CA GLN A 130 -12.01 -5.17 -8.73
C GLN A 130 -12.66 -3.79 -8.50
N SER A 131 -12.45 -3.20 -7.33
CA SER A 131 -12.96 -1.86 -7.00
C SER A 131 -12.40 -0.75 -7.90
N HIS A 132 -11.19 -0.90 -8.43
CA HIS A 132 -10.56 0.07 -9.35
C HIS A 132 -10.95 -0.14 -10.82
N CYS A 133 -11.61 -1.25 -11.11
CA CYS A 133 -12.01 -1.66 -12.46
C CYS A 133 -13.52 -1.60 -12.66
N THR A 134 -14.25 -0.87 -11.81
CA THR A 134 -15.69 -0.68 -11.99
C THR A 134 -15.99 0.28 -13.13
N ILE A 135 -17.12 0.08 -13.82
CA ILE A 135 -17.54 0.92 -14.94
C ILE A 135 -17.66 2.38 -14.49
N ASP A 136 -18.36 2.65 -13.38
CA ASP A 136 -18.54 4.01 -12.86
C ASP A 136 -17.21 4.72 -12.57
N PHE A 137 -16.21 4.01 -12.04
CA PHE A 137 -14.88 4.55 -11.77
C PHE A 137 -14.16 4.94 -13.07
N LEU A 138 -14.17 4.04 -14.06
CA LEU A 138 -13.49 4.25 -15.33
C LEU A 138 -14.18 5.31 -16.20
N GLU A 139 -15.51 5.33 -16.22
CA GLU A 139 -16.30 6.36 -16.92
C GLU A 139 -16.04 7.75 -16.32
N TYR A 140 -16.00 7.86 -14.98
CA TYR A 140 -15.63 9.10 -14.31
C TYR A 140 -14.22 9.54 -14.68
N ALA A 141 -13.24 8.63 -14.62
CA ALA A 141 -11.86 8.93 -14.96
C ALA A 141 -11.70 9.45 -16.40
N VAL A 142 -12.32 8.77 -17.38
CA VAL A 142 -12.31 9.19 -18.79
C VAL A 142 -12.93 10.58 -18.97
N ALA A 143 -14.09 10.83 -18.34
CA ALA A 143 -14.77 12.12 -18.44
C ALA A 143 -13.94 13.30 -17.90
N HIS A 144 -12.97 13.02 -17.03
CA HIS A 144 -12.13 14.03 -16.38
C HIS A 144 -10.67 13.95 -16.84
N ASN A 145 -10.35 13.34 -17.99
CA ASN A 145 -8.99 13.27 -18.52
C ASN A 145 -7.97 12.61 -17.53
N ILE A 146 -8.45 11.59 -16.82
CA ILE A 146 -7.65 10.75 -15.94
C ILE A 146 -7.43 9.42 -16.66
N ILE A 147 -6.16 9.10 -16.93
CA ILE A 147 -5.74 7.85 -17.56
C ILE A 147 -5.39 6.87 -16.46
N VAL A 148 -6.25 5.87 -16.26
CA VAL A 148 -6.05 4.81 -15.25
C VAL A 148 -5.19 3.70 -15.87
N ILE A 149 -4.10 3.35 -15.18
CA ILE A 149 -3.18 2.28 -15.59
C ILE A 149 -3.11 1.24 -14.47
N SER A 150 -3.57 0.03 -14.74
CA SER A 150 -3.42 -1.08 -13.79
C SER A 150 -2.05 -1.72 -13.91
N TYR A 151 -1.42 -2.01 -12.78
CA TYR A 151 -0.27 -2.91 -12.75
C TYR A 151 -0.69 -4.34 -13.19
N PRO A 152 0.22 -5.11 -13.81
CA PRO A 152 -0.01 -6.52 -14.05
C PRO A 152 -0.27 -7.31 -12.76
N PRO A 153 -1.02 -8.42 -12.81
CA PRO A 153 -1.24 -9.24 -11.63
C PRO A 153 0.06 -9.76 -11.01
N HIS A 154 0.13 -9.72 -9.67
CA HIS A 154 1.26 -10.22 -8.87
C HIS A 154 2.61 -9.52 -9.15
N THR A 155 2.60 -8.23 -9.51
CA THR A 155 3.84 -7.46 -9.77
C THR A 155 4.03 -6.25 -8.86
N THR A 156 3.11 -6.04 -7.93
CA THR A 156 3.09 -4.95 -6.96
C THR A 156 4.44 -4.75 -6.24
N HIS A 157 5.07 -5.85 -5.80
CA HIS A 157 6.36 -5.82 -5.10
C HIS A 157 7.56 -5.32 -5.93
N GLU A 158 7.42 -5.18 -7.26
CA GLU A 158 8.45 -4.62 -8.15
C GLU A 158 8.00 -3.32 -8.81
N LEU A 159 6.72 -3.20 -9.18
CA LEU A 159 6.20 -2.10 -10.02
C LEU A 159 5.48 -0.99 -9.24
N GLN A 160 5.01 -1.28 -8.02
CA GLN A 160 4.22 -0.33 -7.23
C GLN A 160 5.13 0.41 -6.24
N GLY A 161 5.37 1.70 -6.52
CA GLY A 161 6.32 2.50 -5.72
C GLY A 161 5.94 2.61 -4.24
N LEU A 162 4.63 2.62 -3.94
CA LEU A 162 4.12 2.65 -2.58
C LEU A 162 4.57 1.43 -1.76
N ASP A 163 4.46 0.21 -2.30
CA ASP A 163 4.94 -1.00 -1.64
C ASP A 163 6.46 -1.10 -1.55
N VAL A 164 7.13 -0.75 -2.66
CA VAL A 164 8.59 -0.90 -2.79
C VAL A 164 9.34 0.00 -1.80
N ALA A 165 8.80 1.19 -1.48
CA ALA A 165 9.50 2.16 -0.65
C ALA A 165 8.68 2.72 0.52
N CYS A 166 7.48 3.24 0.25
CA CYS A 166 6.77 4.10 1.19
C CYS A 166 6.15 3.31 2.36
N PHE A 167 5.49 2.19 2.06
CA PHE A 167 4.74 1.41 3.05
C PHE A 167 5.65 0.64 4.02
N GLY A 168 6.84 0.24 3.59
CA GLY A 168 7.87 -0.29 4.47
C GLY A 168 8.29 0.74 5.53
N ALA A 169 8.63 1.96 5.09
CA ALA A 169 8.98 3.07 5.98
C ALA A 169 7.81 3.46 6.90
N LEU A 170 6.59 3.52 6.36
CA LEU A 170 5.38 3.84 7.11
C LEU A 170 5.15 2.86 8.27
N LYS A 171 5.28 1.55 8.06
CA LYS A 171 5.11 0.54 9.11
C LYS A 171 6.13 0.73 10.26
N ILE A 172 7.36 1.10 9.91
CA ILE A 172 8.42 1.38 10.89
C ILE A 172 8.08 2.64 11.70
N TYR A 173 7.76 3.75 11.03
CA TYR A 173 7.47 5.01 11.72
C TYR A 173 6.14 4.99 12.46
N TRP A 174 5.14 4.28 11.97
CA TRP A 174 3.88 4.05 12.67
C TRP A 174 4.12 3.41 14.04
N THR A 175 4.95 2.37 14.07
CA THR A 175 5.35 1.70 15.31
C THR A 175 6.01 2.68 16.28
N GLN A 176 6.97 3.47 15.79
CA GLN A 176 7.69 4.45 16.62
C GLN A 176 6.76 5.53 17.17
N GLU A 177 5.84 6.05 16.34
CA GLU A 177 4.90 7.10 16.76
C GLU A 177 3.83 6.55 17.73
N CYS A 178 3.40 5.29 17.57
CA CYS A 178 2.57 4.62 18.56
C CYS A 178 3.28 4.49 19.91
N GLU A 179 4.55 4.09 19.93
CA GLU A 179 5.34 3.99 21.14
C GLU A 179 5.55 5.36 21.81
N ARG A 180 5.88 6.40 21.03
CA ARG A 180 5.98 7.78 21.53
C ARG A 180 4.66 8.26 22.13
N TYR A 181 3.54 7.95 21.49
CA TYR A 181 2.22 8.30 21.99
C TYR A 181 1.91 7.60 23.33
N TRP A 182 2.21 6.31 23.43
CA TRP A 182 2.08 5.55 24.67
C TRP A 182 2.94 6.13 25.80
N ARG A 183 4.23 6.36 25.55
CA ARG A 183 5.17 6.89 26.55
C ARG A 183 4.77 8.26 27.07
N SER A 184 4.17 9.10 26.23
CA SER A 184 3.77 10.47 26.60
C SER A 184 2.40 10.56 27.27
N THR A 185 1.48 9.63 27.00
CA THR A 185 0.08 9.73 27.44
C THR A 185 -0.39 8.60 28.34
N GLY A 186 0.34 7.48 28.38
CA GLY A 186 -0.12 6.22 28.99
C GLY A 186 -1.29 5.57 28.26
N LYS A 187 -1.66 6.05 27.06
CA LYS A 187 -2.84 5.60 26.31
C LYS A 187 -2.44 4.96 24.99
N ARG A 188 -3.24 3.98 24.54
CA ARG A 188 -3.12 3.37 23.20
C ARG A 188 -3.74 4.28 22.16
N VAL A 189 -3.34 4.09 20.91
CA VAL A 189 -3.96 4.76 19.77
C VAL A 189 -5.36 4.19 19.55
N THR A 190 -6.36 5.06 19.55
CA THR A 190 -7.77 4.78 19.20
C THR A 190 -8.13 5.47 17.89
N ASN A 191 -9.30 5.18 17.31
CA ASN A 191 -9.79 5.86 16.11
C ASN A 191 -9.79 7.39 16.25
N ASP A 192 -10.15 7.93 17.42
CA ASP A 192 -10.18 9.38 17.68
C ASP A 192 -8.79 10.03 17.65
N THR A 193 -7.75 9.23 17.90
CA THR A 193 -6.35 9.70 17.96
C THR A 193 -5.52 9.25 16.78
N PHE A 194 -6.09 8.35 15.95
CA PHE A 194 -5.42 7.70 14.83
C PHE A 194 -4.81 8.72 13.89
N LEU A 195 -5.62 9.65 13.37
CA LEU A 195 -5.18 10.64 12.38
C LEU A 195 -4.01 11.48 12.87
N ARG A 196 -4.00 11.86 14.15
CA ARG A 196 -2.94 12.66 14.76
C ARG A 196 -1.61 11.90 14.86
N VAL A 197 -1.67 10.61 15.19
CA VAL A 197 -0.46 9.78 15.28
C VAL A 197 0.00 9.36 13.89
N TYR A 198 -0.94 9.03 13.01
CA TYR A 198 -0.70 8.62 11.63
C TYR A 198 -0.05 9.73 10.83
N SER A 199 -0.52 10.98 10.95
CA SER A 199 0.06 12.11 10.22
C SER A 199 1.54 12.31 10.52
N ARG A 200 1.99 12.05 11.76
CA ARG A 200 3.40 12.10 12.15
C ARG A 200 4.23 10.99 11.50
N ALA A 201 3.68 9.77 11.48
CA ALA A 201 4.34 8.64 10.81
C ALA A 201 4.41 8.86 9.30
N ARG A 202 3.30 9.31 8.70
CA ARG A 202 3.18 9.64 7.28
C ARG A 202 4.18 10.72 6.87
N ALA A 203 4.27 11.83 7.61
CA ALA A 203 5.23 12.90 7.31
C ALA A 203 6.70 12.43 7.29
N ARG A 204 7.03 11.37 8.03
CA ARG A 204 8.38 10.76 8.05
C ARG A 204 8.58 9.72 6.96
N ALA A 205 7.51 9.03 6.54
CA ALA A 205 7.55 7.98 5.53
C ALA A 205 7.46 8.51 4.09
N PHE A 206 6.69 9.57 3.89
CA PHE A 206 6.36 10.11 2.57
C PHE A 206 7.11 11.42 2.33
N THR A 207 8.44 11.38 2.44
CA THR A 207 9.26 12.55 2.07
C THR A 207 9.45 12.61 0.55
N PRO A 208 9.73 13.80 -0.03
CA PRO A 208 10.00 13.91 -1.46
C PRO A 208 11.12 12.98 -1.93
N GLU A 209 12.13 12.74 -1.09
CA GLU A 209 13.24 11.83 -1.39
C GLU A 209 12.77 10.38 -1.45
N THR A 210 11.97 9.93 -0.49
CA THR A 210 11.42 8.56 -0.49
C THR A 210 10.52 8.34 -1.70
N ILE A 211 9.67 9.31 -2.03
CA ILE A 211 8.75 9.21 -3.18
C ILE A 211 9.51 9.18 -4.49
N ARG A 212 10.44 10.12 -4.72
CA ARG A 212 11.29 10.09 -5.94
C ARG A 212 12.12 8.82 -6.04
N SER A 213 12.59 8.28 -4.91
CA SER A 213 13.25 6.99 -4.89
C SER A 213 12.32 5.86 -5.32
N ALA A 214 11.04 5.88 -4.91
CA ALA A 214 10.06 4.89 -5.31
C ALA A 214 9.85 4.85 -6.83
N TYR A 215 9.70 6.01 -7.47
CA TYR A 215 9.58 6.11 -8.93
C TYR A 215 10.87 5.71 -9.67
N ARG A 216 12.04 6.00 -9.07
CA ARG A 216 13.33 5.58 -9.63
C ARG A 216 13.54 4.07 -9.59
N THR A 217 13.11 3.44 -8.50
CA THR A 217 13.22 1.99 -8.30
C THR A 217 12.30 1.23 -9.24
N THR A 218 11.09 1.73 -9.47
CA THR A 218 10.08 1.14 -10.38
C THR A 218 10.32 1.49 -11.86
N GLY A 219 11.34 2.30 -12.16
CA GLY A 219 11.67 2.70 -13.53
C GLY A 219 10.64 3.58 -14.22
N LEU A 220 9.64 4.11 -13.50
CA LEU A 220 8.68 5.06 -14.06
C LEU A 220 9.31 6.44 -14.27
N ILE A 221 10.18 6.89 -13.35
CA ILE A 221 10.87 8.19 -13.43
C ILE A 221 12.33 8.06 -12.96
N PRO A 222 13.34 8.22 -13.84
CA PRO A 222 13.20 8.28 -15.30
C PRO A 222 12.72 6.94 -15.86
N ARG A 223 12.03 7.00 -17.01
CA ARG A 223 11.56 5.84 -17.78
C ARG A 223 12.73 4.90 -18.09
N ARG A 224 12.73 3.71 -17.50
CA ARG A 224 13.76 2.68 -17.72
C ARG A 224 13.16 1.29 -17.65
N ARG A 225 13.79 0.33 -18.33
CA ARG A 225 13.40 -1.10 -18.32
C ARG A 225 14.41 -1.99 -17.59
N ASP A 226 15.60 -1.47 -17.30
CA ASP A 226 16.72 -2.19 -16.67
C ASP A 226 16.59 -2.37 -15.15
N PHE A 227 15.53 -1.82 -14.55
CA PHE A 227 15.27 -1.92 -13.11
C PHE A 227 14.77 -3.31 -12.68
N LEU A 228 14.13 -4.06 -13.59
CA LEU A 228 13.67 -5.43 -13.34
C LEU A 228 14.85 -6.39 -13.39
N ARG A 229 15.14 -7.04 -12.26
CA ARG A 229 16.16 -8.09 -12.21
C ARG A 229 15.65 -9.34 -12.95
N PRO A 230 16.50 -10.05 -13.71
CA PRO A 230 16.11 -11.31 -14.35
C PRO A 230 15.51 -12.32 -13.36
N ASP A 231 16.00 -12.35 -12.12
CA ASP A 231 15.51 -13.23 -11.05
C ASP A 231 14.09 -12.88 -10.59
N ALA A 232 13.65 -11.62 -10.70
CA ALA A 232 12.28 -11.21 -10.37
C ALA A 232 11.25 -11.76 -11.37
N MET A 233 11.72 -12.10 -12.56
CA MET A 233 10.94 -12.71 -13.65
C MET A 233 10.96 -14.24 -13.59
N ALA A 234 11.79 -14.83 -12.73
CA ALA A 234 11.84 -16.28 -12.56
C ALA A 234 10.55 -16.79 -11.91
N PRO A 235 10.05 -17.97 -12.31
CA PRO A 235 8.95 -18.61 -11.59
C PRO A 235 9.35 -18.84 -10.13
N ALA A 236 8.39 -18.69 -9.21
CA ALA A 236 8.63 -18.96 -7.80
C ALA A 236 9.13 -20.40 -7.65
N LEU A 237 10.32 -20.56 -7.07
CA LEU A 237 10.85 -21.89 -6.76
C LEU A 237 9.91 -22.57 -5.76
N GLU A 238 9.37 -23.73 -6.11
CA GLU A 238 8.67 -24.60 -5.17
C GLU A 238 9.65 -25.05 -4.07
N ARG A 239 9.71 -24.31 -2.96
CA ARG A 239 10.51 -24.70 -1.79
C ARG A 239 9.80 -25.71 -0.89
N SER A 240 8.59 -26.14 -1.25
CA SER A 240 7.79 -27.09 -0.48
C SER A 240 7.28 -28.22 -1.35
N THR A 241 8.10 -29.26 -1.50
CA THR A 241 7.70 -30.57 -2.03
C THR A 241 7.61 -31.65 -0.94
N LYS A 242 7.76 -31.26 0.34
CA LYS A 242 7.67 -32.20 1.48
C LYS A 242 6.79 -31.62 2.59
N GLY A 243 5.51 -32.00 2.59
CA GLY A 243 4.66 -31.85 3.76
C GLY A 243 5.16 -32.79 4.88
N GLY A 244 5.87 -32.25 5.86
CA GLY A 244 6.17 -32.94 7.10
C GLY A 244 5.10 -32.64 8.13
N PHE A 245 4.48 -33.67 8.71
CA PHE A 245 3.63 -33.46 9.87
C PHE A 245 4.47 -32.89 11.03
N PRO A 246 4.01 -31.86 11.75
CA PRO A 246 4.75 -31.25 12.86
C PRO A 246 4.90 -32.19 14.08
N LEU A 247 4.22 -33.34 14.07
CA LEU A 247 4.28 -34.35 15.12
C LEU A 247 4.42 -35.74 14.49
N PRO A 248 5.19 -36.67 15.09
CA PRO A 248 5.19 -38.07 14.68
C PRO A 248 3.79 -38.65 14.91
N LEU A 249 3.17 -39.17 13.85
CA LEU A 249 1.86 -39.83 13.97
C LEU A 249 2.02 -41.11 14.79
N PRO A 250 1.23 -41.31 15.86
CA PRO A 250 1.25 -42.57 16.60
C PRO A 250 0.68 -43.70 15.72
N SER A 251 1.32 -44.87 15.83
CA SER A 251 0.91 -46.12 15.17
C SER A 251 -0.58 -46.43 15.42
N PRO A 252 -1.35 -46.94 14.44
CA PRO A 252 -0.91 -47.59 13.20
C PRO A 252 -1.01 -46.73 11.93
N VAL A 253 -1.30 -45.43 12.03
CA VAL A 253 -1.56 -44.60 10.85
C VAL A 253 -0.25 -44.25 10.13
N ARG A 254 -0.02 -44.86 8.96
CA ARG A 254 1.05 -44.48 8.02
C ARG A 254 0.44 -43.68 6.85
N ALA A 255 1.07 -42.56 6.51
CA ALA A 255 0.76 -41.86 5.27
C ALA A 255 1.13 -42.74 4.07
N ILE A 256 0.22 -42.89 3.11
CA ILE A 256 0.54 -43.46 1.81
C ILE A 256 1.20 -42.34 1.01
N VAL A 257 2.48 -42.54 0.66
CA VAL A 257 3.24 -41.65 -0.23
C VAL A 257 3.06 -42.13 -1.65
#